data_AF-A0AB34GP31-F1
#
_entry.id   AF-A0AB34GP31-F1
#
_cell.length_a   1.000
_cell.length_b   1.000
_cell.length_c   1.000
_cell.angle_alpha   90.00
_cell.angle_beta   90.00
_cell.angle_gamma   90.00
#
_symmetry.space_group_name_H-M   'P 1'
#
loop_
_entity.id
_entity.type
_entity.pdbx_description
1 polymer ?
#
loop_
_entity_poly.entity_id
_entity_poly.type
_entity_poly.pdbx_seq_one_letter_code
_entity_poly.pdbx_strand_id
1 'polypeptide(L)'
;MKLKHILILQNKIEMVKESQAKEQYEQILAFVQGTVAEGAPIPIYAQLKYNIEVVCEYIVKKIPVPPRDFTSEPQLIVIRSFDVNKSGCEVDDLKGGVAGGSILKGVLKVGQEIEVRPGIVSKDSEGKLTCKPIFSKIVSLFAEHNDLQYAAPGLTGVGIKIDHTLCRADGMVGQVLGAVGALPEVFTELEISYFLLRRLLGVLTEGDKKAAKVQKLSKNEVLVVNIGSLSTGGRVSAVKADLGKIILTNPVCTEVGEKIAHVCLLLMGVSKLDILYRRLLLTKLFIRGWGRPEDLKRLFAFRKIIGNRERCQNLVSSDYPIYIDKIEEQSDCKILDGHFVSPMAHYVPDIMPIESVIASITGDDEH
;
A
#
# COMPACT_ATOMS: atom_id res chain seq x y z
N MET A 1 -4.59 -16.54 0.10
CA MET A 1 -5.71 -16.53 1.07
C MET A 1 -6.82 -17.46 0.55
N LYS A 2 -7.47 -18.26 1.40
CA LYS A 2 -8.61 -19.12 1.00
C LYS A 2 -9.94 -18.43 1.37
N LEU A 3 -10.22 -17.28 0.76
CA LEU A 3 -11.48 -16.57 0.98
C LEU A 3 -12.58 -17.24 0.16
N LYS A 4 -13.70 -17.59 0.82
CA LYS A 4 -14.88 -18.18 0.17
C LYS A 4 -16.02 -17.18 -0.03
N HIS A 5 -16.12 -16.20 0.85
CA HIS A 5 -17.18 -15.21 0.83
C HIS A 5 -16.70 -13.98 0.06
N ILE A 6 -17.09 -13.88 -1.21
CA ILE A 6 -16.74 -12.78 -2.12
C ILE A 6 -18.04 -12.20 -2.65
N LEU A 7 -18.20 -10.89 -2.58
CA LEU A 7 -19.30 -10.15 -3.19
C LEU A 7 -18.72 -9.27 -4.31
N ILE A 8 -19.34 -9.33 -5.49
CA ILE A 8 -18.93 -8.53 -6.64
C ILE A 8 -19.84 -7.32 -6.70
N LEU A 9 -19.25 -6.12 -6.73
CA LEU A 9 -19.98 -4.86 -6.83
C LEU A 9 -19.68 -4.23 -8.18
N GLN A 10 -20.70 -4.02 -9.02
CA GLN A 10 -20.58 -3.29 -10.27
C GLN A 10 -20.85 -1.81 -9.96
N ASN A 11 -19.78 -1.08 -9.67
CA ASN A 11 -19.84 0.36 -9.39
C ASN A 11 -19.66 1.19 -10.67
N LYS A 12 -19.99 2.48 -10.60
CA LYS A 12 -19.90 3.46 -11.71
C LYS A 12 -20.87 3.21 -12.87
N ILE A 13 -22.04 2.63 -12.59
CA ILE A 13 -23.06 2.34 -13.62
C ILE A 13 -23.66 3.61 -14.26
N GLU A 14 -23.53 4.77 -13.60
CA GLU A 14 -23.98 6.07 -14.11
C GLU A 14 -23.21 6.54 -15.34
N MET A 15 -21.98 6.06 -15.54
CA MET A 15 -21.13 6.47 -16.66
C MET A 15 -21.45 5.71 -17.95
N VAL A 16 -22.27 4.67 -17.87
CA VAL A 16 -22.51 3.72 -18.97
C VAL A 16 -24.00 3.62 -19.30
N LYS A 17 -24.30 3.29 -20.56
CA LYS A 17 -25.68 3.01 -20.97
C LYS A 17 -26.13 1.65 -20.44
N GLU A 18 -27.43 1.45 -20.27
CA GLU A 18 -28.01 0.20 -19.78
C GLU A 18 -27.55 -1.03 -20.57
N SER A 19 -27.48 -0.92 -21.90
CA SER A 19 -27.00 -2.01 -22.76
C SER A 19 -25.55 -2.41 -22.46
N GLN A 20 -24.68 -1.42 -22.25
CA GLN A 20 -23.27 -1.65 -21.91
C GLN A 20 -23.11 -2.21 -20.49
N ALA A 21 -23.91 -1.73 -19.54
CA ALA A 21 -23.92 -2.25 -18.17
C ALA A 21 -24.35 -3.73 -18.14
N LYS A 22 -25.35 -4.10 -18.94
CA LYS A 22 -25.83 -5.48 -19.09
C LYS A 22 -24.80 -6.38 -19.77
N GLU A 23 -24.17 -5.91 -20.84
CA GLU A 23 -23.09 -6.64 -21.51
C GLU A 23 -21.92 -6.89 -20.54
N GLN A 24 -21.51 -5.87 -19.80
CA GLN A 24 -20.47 -6.00 -18.77
C GLN A 24 -20.88 -6.99 -17.69
N TYR A 25 -22.14 -6.96 -17.24
CA TYR A 25 -22.66 -7.90 -16.26
C TYR A 25 -22.56 -9.35 -16.74
N GLU A 26 -22.96 -9.62 -17.99
CA GLU A 26 -22.84 -10.95 -18.61
C GLU A 26 -21.37 -11.38 -18.76
N GLN A 27 -20.49 -10.46 -19.14
CA GLN A 27 -19.04 -10.72 -19.20
C GLN A 27 -18.46 -11.08 -17.83
N ILE A 28 -18.87 -10.38 -16.77
CA ILE A 28 -18.42 -10.68 -15.40
C ILE A 28 -18.92 -12.06 -14.98
N LEU A 29 -20.19 -12.39 -15.24
CA LEU A 29 -20.74 -13.71 -14.94
C LEU A 29 -19.98 -14.83 -15.64
N ALA A 30 -19.69 -14.66 -16.94
CA ALA A 30 -18.88 -15.61 -17.69
C ALA A 30 -17.45 -15.72 -17.16
N PHE A 31 -16.87 -14.61 -16.68
CA PHE A 31 -15.52 -14.57 -16.12
C PHE A 31 -15.41 -15.28 -14.77
N VAL A 32 -16.42 -15.16 -13.90
CA VAL A 32 -16.39 -15.76 -12.56
C VAL A 32 -16.86 -17.20 -12.53
N GLN A 33 -17.40 -17.71 -13.64
CA GLN A 33 -17.85 -19.09 -13.77
C GLN A 33 -16.72 -20.09 -13.43
N GLY A 34 -16.99 -21.01 -12.51
CA GLY A 34 -16.01 -22.00 -12.05
C GLY A 34 -14.97 -21.48 -11.05
N THR A 35 -15.12 -20.25 -10.55
CA THR A 35 -14.29 -19.70 -9.48
C THR A 35 -15.03 -19.72 -8.14
N VAL A 36 -14.31 -19.45 -7.04
CA VAL A 36 -14.92 -19.33 -5.70
C VAL A 36 -15.81 -18.08 -5.57
N ALA A 37 -15.67 -17.13 -6.49
CA ALA A 37 -16.46 -15.90 -6.53
C ALA A 37 -17.73 -16.05 -7.41
N GLU A 38 -18.22 -17.27 -7.61
CA GLU A 38 -19.43 -17.52 -8.38
C GLU A 38 -20.64 -16.86 -7.71
N GLY A 39 -21.14 -15.79 -8.34
CA GLY A 39 -22.22 -14.97 -7.81
C GLY A 39 -22.56 -13.82 -8.75
N ALA A 40 -23.81 -13.38 -8.67
CA ALA A 40 -24.29 -12.23 -9.44
C ALA A 40 -23.66 -10.93 -8.91
N PRO A 41 -23.08 -10.08 -9.78
CA PRO A 41 -22.68 -8.72 -9.42
C PRO A 41 -23.85 -7.89 -8.91
N ILE A 42 -23.64 -7.12 -7.83
CA ILE A 42 -24.63 -6.16 -7.32
C ILE A 42 -24.34 -4.80 -7.97
N PRO A 43 -25.26 -4.25 -8.78
CA PRO A 43 -25.10 -2.92 -9.37
C PRO A 43 -25.30 -1.86 -8.30
N ILE A 44 -24.32 -0.97 -8.17
CA ILE A 44 -24.34 0.11 -7.18
C ILE A 44 -23.94 1.44 -7.81
N TYR A 45 -24.42 2.53 -7.20
CA TYR A 45 -23.90 3.86 -7.49
C TYR A 45 -23.40 4.50 -6.20
N ALA A 46 -22.08 4.37 -5.96
CA ALA A 46 -21.47 4.80 -4.70
C ALA A 46 -21.59 6.31 -4.44
N GLN A 47 -21.51 7.16 -5.48
CA GLN A 47 -21.53 8.62 -5.33
C GLN A 47 -22.88 9.13 -4.80
N LEU A 48 -23.98 8.69 -5.41
CA LEU A 48 -25.34 9.05 -4.97
C LEU A 48 -25.92 8.05 -3.97
N LYS A 49 -25.12 7.10 -3.49
CA LYS A 49 -25.47 6.12 -2.45
C LYS A 49 -26.68 5.22 -2.80
N TYR A 50 -26.94 4.95 -4.08
CA TYR A 50 -27.98 4.01 -4.48
C TYR A 50 -27.56 2.55 -4.26
N ASN A 51 -28.53 1.73 -3.86
CA ASN A 51 -28.39 0.30 -3.58
C ASN A 51 -27.39 -0.05 -2.46
N ILE A 52 -27.03 0.92 -1.61
CA ILE A 52 -26.19 0.63 -0.45
C ILE A 52 -26.94 -0.24 0.55
N GLU A 53 -28.25 -0.05 0.75
CA GLU A 53 -29.04 -0.94 1.62
C GLU A 53 -28.96 -2.40 1.19
N VAL A 54 -28.98 -2.67 -0.11
CA VAL A 54 -28.88 -4.02 -0.68
C VAL A 54 -27.51 -4.59 -0.37
N VAL A 55 -26.43 -3.82 -0.55
CA VAL A 55 -25.09 -4.28 -0.19
C VAL A 55 -25.00 -4.63 1.30
N CYS A 56 -25.56 -3.80 2.19
CA CYS A 56 -25.60 -4.08 3.62
C CYS A 56 -26.36 -5.39 3.92
N GLU A 57 -27.51 -5.61 3.28
CA GLU A 57 -28.27 -6.84 3.41
C GLU A 57 -27.46 -8.07 2.97
N TYR A 58 -26.78 -7.99 1.83
CA TYR A 58 -25.94 -9.08 1.33
C TYR A 58 -24.75 -9.36 2.23
N ILE A 59 -24.09 -8.33 2.78
CA ILE A 59 -22.98 -8.50 3.72
C ILE A 59 -23.47 -9.30 4.94
N VAL A 60 -24.57 -8.89 5.56
CA VAL A 60 -25.10 -9.55 6.76
C VAL A 60 -25.59 -10.98 6.48
N LYS A 61 -26.24 -11.21 5.33
CA LYS A 61 -26.80 -12.52 4.97
C LYS A 61 -25.76 -13.51 4.43
N LYS A 62 -24.76 -13.06 3.69
CA LYS A 62 -23.80 -13.94 2.98
C LYS A 62 -22.45 -14.09 3.68
N ILE A 63 -22.05 -13.13 4.52
CA ILE A 63 -20.75 -13.13 5.18
C ILE A 63 -20.97 -13.40 6.68
N PRO A 64 -20.83 -14.65 7.15
CA PRO A 64 -20.91 -14.94 8.57
C PRO A 64 -19.70 -14.38 9.30
N VAL A 65 -19.88 -14.05 10.59
CA VAL A 65 -18.75 -13.72 11.46
C VAL A 65 -17.91 -14.98 11.63
N PRO A 66 -16.61 -14.98 11.26
CA PRO A 66 -15.78 -16.17 11.40
C PRO A 66 -15.57 -16.47 12.89
N PRO A 67 -15.42 -17.76 13.27
CA PRO A 67 -15.05 -18.11 14.63
C PRO A 67 -13.68 -17.51 14.94
N ARG A 68 -13.61 -16.78 16.06
CA ARG A 68 -12.39 -16.14 16.55
C ARG A 68 -11.90 -16.88 17.78
N ASP A 69 -10.60 -17.09 17.85
CA ASP A 69 -9.95 -17.66 19.02
C ASP A 69 -9.54 -16.54 19.98
N PHE A 70 -10.13 -16.54 21.16
CA PHE A 70 -9.86 -15.57 22.23
C PHE A 70 -8.92 -16.13 23.32
N THR A 71 -8.64 -17.43 23.27
CA THR A 71 -7.95 -18.18 24.34
C THR A 71 -6.48 -18.38 24.06
N SER A 72 -6.10 -18.52 22.79
CA SER A 72 -4.69 -18.62 22.40
C SER A 72 -3.91 -17.34 22.71
N GLU A 73 -2.59 -17.49 22.76
CA GLU A 73 -1.68 -16.36 22.91
C GLU A 73 -1.87 -15.33 21.78
N PRO A 74 -1.87 -14.03 22.09
CA PRO A 74 -2.20 -13.00 21.13
C PRO A 74 -1.12 -12.84 20.06
N GLN A 75 -1.57 -12.78 18.82
CA GLN A 75 -0.74 -12.52 17.65
C GLN A 75 -1.39 -11.49 16.75
N LEU A 76 -0.69 -10.39 16.51
CA LEU A 76 -1.08 -9.29 15.64
C LEU A 76 -0.09 -9.18 14.48
N ILE A 77 -0.64 -9.10 13.27
CA ILE A 77 0.16 -8.77 12.08
C ILE A 77 0.06 -7.26 11.85
N VAL A 78 1.22 -6.60 11.80
CA VAL A 78 1.31 -5.17 11.52
C VAL A 78 1.15 -4.94 10.02
N ILE A 79 0.17 -4.12 9.66
CA ILE A 79 -0.18 -3.79 8.27
C ILE A 79 0.19 -2.33 7.97
N ARG A 80 0.19 -1.48 8.99
CA ARG A 80 0.53 -0.06 8.94
C ARG A 80 1.25 0.35 10.21
N SER A 81 2.08 1.38 10.13
CA SER A 81 2.63 2.02 11.32
C SER A 81 2.58 3.53 11.21
N PHE A 82 2.33 4.18 12.35
CA PHE A 82 2.10 5.60 12.41
C PHE A 82 2.97 6.23 13.48
N ASP A 83 3.43 7.44 13.17
CA ASP A 83 3.93 8.40 14.14
C ASP A 83 2.80 9.40 14.39
N VAL A 84 2.33 9.48 15.64
CA VAL A 84 1.23 10.37 16.04
C VAL A 84 1.73 11.73 16.53
N ASN A 85 3.06 11.93 16.60
CA ASN A 85 3.66 13.17 17.07
C ASN A 85 3.58 14.24 15.99
N LYS A 86 3.10 15.44 16.36
CA LYS A 86 3.03 16.59 15.46
C LYS A 86 4.39 17.28 15.38
N SER A 87 4.68 17.92 14.25
CA SER A 87 5.86 18.77 14.10
C SER A 87 5.85 19.89 15.15
N GLY A 88 6.98 20.13 15.82
CA GLY A 88 7.11 21.14 16.87
C GLY A 88 6.59 20.72 18.25
N CYS A 89 6.28 19.43 18.45
CA CYS A 89 5.99 18.87 19.76
C CYS A 89 7.20 18.98 20.70
N GLU A 90 6.95 19.36 21.96
CA GLU A 90 7.96 19.34 23.01
C GLU A 90 8.38 17.90 23.32
N VAL A 91 9.61 17.74 23.83
CA VAL A 91 10.20 16.42 24.09
C VAL A 91 9.42 15.65 25.15
N ASP A 92 8.86 16.35 26.15
CA ASP A 92 8.11 15.75 27.26
C ASP A 92 6.74 15.19 26.83
N ASP A 93 6.17 15.71 25.73
CA ASP A 93 4.88 15.30 25.20
C ASP A 93 4.98 14.19 24.14
N LEU A 94 6.20 13.74 23.82
CA LEU A 94 6.43 12.73 22.80
C LEU A 94 5.77 11.40 23.17
N LYS A 95 4.94 10.91 22.25
CA LYS A 95 4.30 9.62 22.32
C LYS A 95 5.13 8.57 21.59
N GLY A 96 5.01 7.33 22.05
CA GLY A 96 5.59 6.18 21.36
C GLY A 96 4.92 5.93 20.00
N GLY A 97 5.50 5.01 19.25
CA GLY A 97 4.97 4.58 17.95
C GLY A 97 3.61 3.87 18.06
N VAL A 98 2.86 3.88 16.95
CA VAL A 98 1.58 3.17 16.84
C VAL A 98 1.65 2.11 15.75
N ALA A 99 1.30 0.88 16.09
CA ALA A 99 1.18 -0.24 15.16
C ALA A 99 -0.30 -0.45 14.79
N GLY A 100 -0.65 -0.25 13.52
CA GLY A 100 -1.96 -0.58 12.97
C GLY A 100 -1.93 -1.98 12.36
N GLY A 101 -2.75 -2.89 12.89
CA GLY A 101 -2.70 -4.27 12.44
C GLY A 101 -3.95 -5.06 12.71
N SER A 102 -3.95 -6.30 12.22
CA SER A 102 -5.04 -7.25 12.46
C SER A 102 -4.58 -8.29 13.46
N ILE A 103 -5.31 -8.42 14.58
CA ILE A 103 -5.13 -9.51 15.54
C ILE A 103 -5.73 -10.78 14.92
N LEU A 104 -4.91 -11.82 14.76
CA LEU A 104 -5.32 -13.10 14.17
C LEU A 104 -5.96 -14.03 15.22
N LYS A 105 -5.33 -14.13 16.38
CA LYS A 105 -5.72 -14.99 17.50
C LYS A 105 -5.38 -14.30 18.82
N GLY A 106 -6.08 -14.68 19.88
CA GLY A 106 -5.90 -14.17 21.23
C GLY A 106 -6.44 -12.76 21.47
N VAL A 107 -6.25 -12.26 22.68
CA VAL A 107 -6.72 -10.94 23.12
C VAL A 107 -5.55 -10.14 23.68
N LEU A 108 -5.34 -8.93 23.16
CA LEU A 108 -4.34 -8.00 23.69
C LEU A 108 -4.95 -7.13 24.80
N LYS A 109 -4.15 -6.83 25.82
CA LYS A 109 -4.55 -6.00 26.97
C LYS A 109 -3.67 -4.78 27.11
N VAL A 110 -4.24 -3.66 27.55
CA VAL A 110 -3.44 -2.47 27.91
C VAL A 110 -2.50 -2.83 29.05
N GLY A 111 -1.24 -2.38 28.94
CA GLY A 111 -0.19 -2.69 29.91
C GLY A 111 0.44 -4.07 29.76
N GLN A 112 0.07 -4.87 28.76
CA GLN A 112 0.72 -6.14 28.48
C GLN A 112 2.11 -5.93 27.87
N GLU A 113 3.07 -6.77 28.26
CA GLU A 113 4.38 -6.86 27.62
C GLU A 113 4.29 -7.64 26.32
N ILE A 114 4.94 -7.11 25.29
CA ILE A 114 4.87 -7.63 23.93
C ILE A 114 6.27 -7.74 23.34
N GLU A 115 6.41 -8.64 22.39
CA GLU A 115 7.57 -8.71 21.51
C GLU A 115 7.16 -8.44 20.06
N VAL A 116 8.07 -7.85 19.29
CA VAL A 116 7.93 -7.63 17.85
C VAL A 116 9.03 -8.39 17.13
N ARG A 117 8.64 -9.26 16.20
CA ARG A 117 9.52 -10.08 15.36
C ARG A 117 9.19 -9.88 13.88
N PRO A 118 10.19 -9.89 12.97
CA PRO A 118 11.63 -10.12 13.18
C PRO A 118 12.40 -9.03 13.95
N GLY A 119 11.78 -7.87 14.19
CA GLY A 119 12.37 -6.76 14.94
C GLY A 119 13.40 -5.99 14.12
N ILE A 120 14.51 -5.58 14.77
CA ILE A 120 15.59 -4.85 14.12
C ILE A 120 16.47 -5.84 13.37
N VAL A 121 16.59 -5.64 12.06
CA VAL A 121 17.41 -6.45 11.18
C VAL A 121 18.72 -5.71 10.91
N SER A 122 19.84 -6.26 11.39
CA SER A 122 21.19 -5.80 11.07
C SER A 122 21.92 -6.82 10.20
N LYS A 123 22.82 -6.33 9.35
CA LYS A 123 23.73 -7.14 8.56
C LYS A 123 25.13 -6.99 9.12
N ASP A 124 25.74 -8.10 9.49
CA ASP A 124 27.13 -8.13 9.92
C ASP A 124 28.06 -7.90 8.71
N SER A 125 29.34 -7.61 8.98
CA SER A 125 30.37 -7.40 7.95
C SER A 125 30.55 -8.61 7.02
N GLU A 126 30.21 -9.80 7.49
CA GLU A 126 30.25 -11.06 6.73
C GLU A 126 28.97 -11.32 5.90
N GLY A 127 28.01 -10.39 5.93
CA GLY A 127 26.73 -10.49 5.22
C GLY A 127 25.70 -11.39 5.91
N LYS A 128 25.99 -11.90 7.11
CA LYS A 128 25.03 -12.64 7.93
C LYS A 128 23.97 -11.69 8.48
N LEU A 129 22.71 -12.11 8.38
CA LEU A 129 21.57 -11.37 8.92
C LEU A 129 21.38 -11.73 10.39
N THR A 130 21.45 -10.74 11.27
CA THR A 130 21.10 -10.87 12.68
C THR A 130 19.77 -10.16 12.93
N CYS A 131 18.80 -10.88 13.49
CA CYS A 131 17.49 -10.35 13.84
C CYS A 131 17.42 -10.19 15.36
N LYS A 132 17.16 -8.97 15.84
CA LYS A 132 16.96 -8.71 17.28
C LYS A 132 15.49 -8.36 17.52
N PRO A 133 14.74 -9.18 18.28
CA PRO A 133 13.37 -8.85 18.62
C PRO A 133 13.31 -7.55 19.44
N ILE A 134 12.23 -6.79 19.27
CA ILE A 134 11.99 -5.58 20.06
C ILE A 134 10.98 -5.92 21.14
N PHE A 135 11.35 -5.69 22.39
CA PHE A 135 10.43 -5.82 23.52
C PHE A 135 9.84 -4.47 23.85
N SER A 136 8.53 -4.44 24.11
CA SER A 136 7.82 -3.22 24.44
C SER A 136 6.60 -3.51 25.31
N LYS A 137 5.85 -2.46 25.64
CA LYS A 137 4.63 -2.53 26.43
C LYS A 137 3.51 -1.78 25.72
N ILE A 138 2.31 -2.34 25.76
CA ILE A 138 1.10 -1.69 25.22
C ILE A 138 0.71 -0.54 26.15
N VAL A 139 0.61 0.66 25.59
CA VAL A 139 0.16 1.88 26.28
C VAL A 139 -1.33 2.09 26.09
N SER A 140 -1.82 1.89 24.88
CA SER A 140 -3.20 2.14 24.51
C SER A 140 -3.64 1.22 23.36
N LEU A 141 -4.94 0.97 23.30
CA LEU A 141 -5.59 0.23 22.22
C LEU A 141 -6.72 1.09 21.68
N PHE A 142 -6.79 1.23 20.37
CA PHE A 142 -7.78 2.04 19.67
C PHE A 142 -8.51 1.21 18.62
N ALA A 143 -9.83 1.29 18.62
CA ALA A 143 -10.66 0.85 17.50
C ALA A 143 -11.59 1.99 17.09
N GLU A 144 -11.46 2.41 15.83
CA GLU A 144 -12.16 3.59 15.29
C GLU A 144 -11.87 4.85 16.12
N HIS A 145 -12.87 5.34 16.86
CA HIS A 145 -12.78 6.51 17.73
C HIS A 145 -12.81 6.16 19.22
N ASN A 146 -12.80 4.87 19.56
CA ASN A 146 -12.98 4.39 20.92
C ASN A 146 -11.66 3.88 21.52
N ASP A 147 -11.40 4.33 22.75
CA ASP A 147 -10.36 3.76 23.60
C ASP A 147 -10.79 2.39 24.13
N LEU A 148 -9.89 1.40 24.02
CA LEU A 148 -10.13 0.03 24.45
C LEU A 148 -9.16 -0.39 25.57
N GLN A 149 -9.67 -1.19 26.51
CA GLN A 149 -8.85 -1.89 27.51
C GLN A 149 -8.39 -3.27 27.03
N TYR A 150 -9.19 -3.89 26.15
CA TYR A 150 -8.97 -5.20 25.57
C TYR A 150 -9.23 -5.14 24.07
N ALA A 151 -8.35 -5.72 23.27
CA ALA A 151 -8.53 -5.83 21.82
C ALA A 151 -8.74 -7.28 21.41
N ALA A 152 -9.92 -7.55 20.86
CA ALA A 152 -10.30 -8.83 20.29
C ALA A 152 -9.74 -9.01 18.86
N PRO A 153 -9.69 -10.24 18.31
CA PRO A 153 -9.26 -10.50 16.94
C PRO A 153 -9.99 -9.61 15.92
N GLY A 154 -9.25 -8.84 15.12
CA GLY A 154 -9.76 -7.78 14.26
C GLY A 154 -8.75 -6.67 14.02
N LEU A 155 -9.13 -5.63 13.27
CA LEU A 155 -8.28 -4.46 13.02
C LEU A 155 -8.22 -3.58 14.28
N THR A 156 -7.01 -3.25 14.74
CA THR A 156 -6.81 -2.45 15.95
C THR A 156 -5.54 -1.60 15.81
N GLY A 157 -5.60 -0.37 16.31
CA GLY A 157 -4.43 0.48 16.53
C GLY A 157 -3.84 0.21 17.91
N VAL A 158 -2.58 -0.22 17.97
CA VAL A 158 -1.88 -0.52 19.22
C VAL A 158 -0.81 0.53 19.45
N GLY A 159 -1.00 1.37 20.47
CA GLY A 159 0.01 2.30 20.96
C GLY A 159 1.04 1.56 21.79
N ILE A 160 2.31 1.64 21.39
CA ILE A 160 3.40 0.87 21.99
C ILE A 160 4.53 1.79 22.46
N LYS A 161 5.25 1.40 23.50
CA LYS A 161 6.46 2.09 23.97
C LYS A 161 7.67 1.76 23.08
N ILE A 162 7.54 1.97 21.78
CA ILE A 162 8.64 1.88 20.81
C ILE A 162 8.96 3.29 20.34
N ASP A 163 10.22 3.55 20.02
CA ASP A 163 10.65 4.78 19.39
C ASP A 163 9.82 5.06 18.12
N HIS A 164 9.24 6.26 18.05
CA HIS A 164 8.37 6.68 16.96
C HIS A 164 9.09 6.66 15.59
N THR A 165 10.42 6.82 15.57
CA THR A 165 11.23 6.76 14.34
C THR A 165 11.13 5.42 13.62
N LEU A 166 10.96 4.32 14.36
CA LEU A 166 10.78 2.98 13.80
C LEU A 166 9.39 2.79 13.17
N CYS A 167 8.40 3.57 13.61
CA CYS A 167 7.02 3.50 13.12
C CYS A 167 6.75 4.49 11.97
N ARG A 168 7.64 5.45 11.73
CA ARG A 168 7.50 6.46 10.69
C ARG A 168 7.46 5.83 9.29
N ALA A 169 6.57 6.33 8.45
CA ALA A 169 6.44 5.94 7.04
C ALA A 169 6.34 4.42 6.82
N ASP A 170 5.48 3.75 7.59
CA ASP A 170 5.23 2.30 7.47
C ASP A 170 6.47 1.43 7.78
N GLY A 171 7.41 1.92 8.60
CA GLY A 171 8.63 1.21 8.98
C GLY A 171 8.44 -0.16 9.64
N MET A 172 7.28 -0.42 10.26
CA MET A 172 6.98 -1.72 10.89
C MET A 172 6.05 -2.63 10.07
N VAL A 173 5.75 -2.30 8.80
CA VAL A 173 4.88 -3.14 7.99
C VAL A 173 5.50 -4.52 7.76
N GLY A 174 4.69 -5.57 7.95
CA GLY A 174 5.16 -6.96 7.81
C GLY A 174 5.77 -7.54 9.08
N GLN A 175 5.87 -6.77 10.16
CA GLN A 175 6.27 -7.28 11.47
C GLN A 175 5.09 -7.99 12.15
N VAL A 176 5.41 -8.94 13.01
CA VAL A 176 4.45 -9.66 13.86
C VAL A 176 4.69 -9.23 15.29
N LEU A 177 3.60 -8.86 15.97
CA LEU A 177 3.58 -8.43 17.37
C LEU A 177 2.77 -9.45 18.17
N GLY A 178 3.24 -9.84 19.34
CA GLY A 178 2.50 -10.76 20.20
C GLY A 178 3.03 -10.83 21.62
N ALA A 179 2.50 -11.76 22.40
CA ALA A 179 3.00 -12.03 23.74
C ALA A 179 4.45 -12.51 23.70
N VAL A 180 5.23 -12.10 24.70
CA VAL A 180 6.65 -12.43 24.82
C VAL A 180 6.87 -13.94 24.83
N GLY A 181 7.65 -14.45 23.88
CA GLY A 181 7.99 -15.87 23.75
C GLY A 181 6.94 -16.71 23.01
N ALA A 182 5.79 -16.14 22.66
CA ALA A 182 4.71 -16.86 21.96
C ALA A 182 4.77 -16.71 20.44
N LEU A 183 5.63 -15.81 19.91
CA LEU A 183 5.71 -15.60 18.47
C LEU A 183 6.46 -16.72 17.73
N PRO A 184 6.10 -16.96 16.45
CA PRO A 184 6.77 -17.96 15.64
C PRO A 184 8.23 -17.61 15.33
N GLU A 185 8.92 -18.59 14.76
CA GLU A 185 10.33 -18.46 14.39
C GLU A 185 10.56 -17.48 13.24
N VAL A 186 11.78 -16.97 13.17
CA VAL A 186 12.21 -16.04 12.12
C VAL A 186 13.03 -16.81 11.09
N PHE A 187 12.56 -16.78 9.84
CA PHE A 187 13.19 -17.48 8.73
C PHE A 187 13.89 -16.51 7.78
N THR A 188 15.11 -16.84 7.40
CA THR A 188 15.88 -16.17 6.33
C THR A 188 15.83 -16.95 5.01
N GLU A 189 15.60 -18.25 5.10
CA GLU A 189 15.43 -19.16 3.98
C GLU A 189 14.10 -19.88 4.12
N LEU A 190 13.37 -20.02 3.01
CA LEU A 190 12.10 -20.71 2.96
C LEU A 190 12.13 -21.83 1.94
N GLU A 191 11.52 -22.95 2.30
CA GLU A 191 11.15 -24.01 1.37
C GLU A 191 9.65 -23.93 1.11
N ILE A 192 9.28 -23.67 -0.15
CA ILE A 192 7.89 -23.43 -0.54
C ILE A 192 7.42 -24.48 -1.53
N SER A 193 6.16 -24.89 -1.38
CA SER A 193 5.40 -25.54 -2.45
C SER A 193 4.69 -24.48 -3.26
N TYR A 194 4.89 -24.48 -4.57
CA TYR A 194 4.35 -23.45 -5.46
C TYR A 194 3.53 -24.07 -6.59
N PHE A 195 2.51 -23.33 -7.03
CA PHE A 195 1.71 -23.66 -8.20
C PHE A 195 1.70 -22.44 -9.11
N LEU A 196 2.12 -22.61 -10.36
CA LEU A 196 2.10 -21.54 -11.35
C LEU A 196 0.75 -21.48 -12.03
N LEU A 197 0.24 -20.26 -12.21
CA LEU A 197 -0.95 -20.03 -13.02
C LEU A 197 -0.65 -20.33 -14.49
N ARG A 198 -1.66 -20.78 -15.24
CA ARG A 198 -1.50 -21.09 -16.66
C ARG A 198 -1.25 -19.84 -17.51
N ARG A 199 -1.73 -18.68 -17.06
CA ARG A 199 -1.67 -17.39 -17.75
C ARG A 199 -1.26 -16.31 -16.75
N LEU A 200 -0.57 -15.28 -17.23
CA LEU A 200 -0.30 -14.08 -16.45
C LEU A 200 -1.61 -13.34 -16.15
N LEU A 201 -1.74 -12.83 -14.94
CA LEU A 201 -2.86 -11.99 -14.51
C LEU A 201 -2.41 -10.53 -14.53
N GLY A 202 -3.30 -9.63 -14.97
CA GLY A 202 -3.08 -8.18 -14.93
C GLY A 202 -2.15 -7.60 -16.01
N VAL A 203 -1.66 -8.43 -16.95
CA VAL A 203 -0.92 -7.96 -18.12
C VAL A 203 -1.90 -7.79 -19.28
N LEU A 204 -2.12 -6.53 -19.68
CA LEU A 204 -2.84 -6.22 -20.90
C LEU A 204 -1.90 -6.48 -22.08
N THR A 205 -2.18 -7.52 -22.85
CA THR A 205 -1.63 -7.67 -24.19
C THR A 205 -2.57 -6.96 -25.14
N GLU A 206 -2.10 -5.88 -25.78
CA GLU A 206 -2.86 -5.22 -26.83
C GLU A 206 -3.07 -6.21 -28.00
N GLY A 207 -4.33 -6.50 -28.31
CA GLY A 207 -4.78 -7.42 -29.36
C GLY A 207 -5.13 -8.84 -28.89
N ASP A 208 -5.83 -9.60 -29.75
CA ASP A 208 -6.30 -11.00 -29.58
C ASP A 208 -5.20 -12.04 -29.30
N LYS A 209 -3.96 -11.60 -29.00
CA LYS A 209 -2.88 -12.48 -28.58
C LYS A 209 -3.16 -12.94 -27.15
N LYS A 210 -3.54 -14.21 -27.03
CA LYS A 210 -3.72 -14.94 -25.76
C LYS A 210 -2.62 -14.54 -24.76
N ALA A 211 -3.04 -14.19 -23.53
CA ALA A 211 -2.15 -13.84 -22.42
C ALA A 211 -0.92 -14.75 -22.36
N ALA A 212 0.26 -14.14 -22.21
CA ALA A 212 1.53 -14.87 -22.25
C ALA A 212 1.57 -15.98 -21.18
N LYS A 213 2.12 -17.13 -21.57
CA LYS A 213 2.24 -18.31 -20.72
C LYS A 213 3.30 -18.06 -19.65
N VAL A 214 3.00 -18.44 -18.41
CA VAL A 214 3.93 -18.30 -17.28
C VAL A 214 5.11 -19.27 -17.47
N GLN A 215 6.34 -18.75 -17.38
CA GLN A 215 7.56 -19.55 -17.41
C GLN A 215 7.81 -20.22 -16.06
N LYS A 216 8.51 -21.36 -16.06
CA LYS A 216 8.90 -22.05 -14.83
C LYS A 216 10.00 -21.26 -14.11
N LEU A 217 10.02 -21.38 -12.78
CA LEU A 217 11.02 -20.76 -11.92
C LEU A 217 12.44 -21.22 -12.27
N SER A 218 13.36 -20.26 -12.39
CA SER A 218 14.76 -20.52 -12.67
C SER A 218 15.64 -20.31 -11.44
N LYS A 219 16.75 -21.04 -11.34
CA LYS A 219 17.74 -20.81 -10.28
C LYS A 219 18.34 -19.41 -10.42
N ASN A 220 18.63 -18.76 -9.30
CA ASN A 220 19.14 -17.40 -9.17
C ASN A 220 18.19 -16.28 -9.66
N GLU A 221 16.93 -16.60 -9.94
CA GLU A 221 15.91 -15.60 -10.23
C GLU A 221 15.54 -14.83 -8.96
N VAL A 222 15.31 -13.51 -9.09
CA VAL A 222 14.87 -12.64 -8.00
C VAL A 222 13.39 -12.38 -8.16
N LEU A 223 12.61 -12.71 -7.13
CA LEU A 223 11.16 -12.62 -7.11
C LEU A 223 10.69 -11.77 -5.95
N VAL A 224 9.51 -11.19 -6.08
CA VAL A 224 8.84 -10.56 -4.93
C VAL A 224 7.92 -11.60 -4.30
N VAL A 225 8.13 -11.85 -3.02
CA VAL A 225 7.40 -12.83 -2.24
C VAL A 225 6.58 -12.07 -1.19
N ASN A 226 5.27 -12.30 -1.17
CA ASN A 226 4.35 -11.76 -0.19
C ASN A 226 3.99 -12.86 0.81
N ILE A 227 4.37 -12.66 2.07
CA ILE A 227 4.18 -13.59 3.18
C ILE A 227 3.45 -12.82 4.27
N GLY A 228 2.21 -13.22 4.58
CA GLY A 228 1.33 -12.42 5.44
C GLY A 228 1.15 -11.01 4.87
N SER A 229 1.55 -9.98 5.63
CA SER A 229 1.60 -8.58 5.19
C SER A 229 2.97 -8.12 4.69
N LEU A 230 4.03 -8.92 4.85
CA LEU A 230 5.38 -8.56 4.44
C LEU A 230 5.59 -8.81 2.94
N SER A 231 6.03 -7.79 2.21
CA SER A 231 6.52 -7.93 0.84
C SER A 231 8.04 -7.85 0.84
N THR A 232 8.70 -8.91 0.39
CA THR A 232 10.16 -9.02 0.41
C THR A 232 10.69 -9.61 -0.89
N GLY A 233 11.88 -9.17 -1.30
CA GLY A 233 12.60 -9.78 -2.41
C GLY A 233 13.24 -11.10 -1.98
N GLY A 234 13.10 -12.14 -2.78
CA GLY A 234 13.72 -13.44 -2.55
C GLY A 234 14.48 -13.94 -3.78
N ARG A 235 15.66 -14.52 -3.57
CA ARG A 235 16.45 -15.19 -4.61
C ARG A 235 16.18 -16.69 -4.57
N VAL A 236 15.80 -17.27 -5.71
CA VAL A 236 15.62 -18.71 -5.85
C VAL A 236 16.98 -19.40 -5.81
N SER A 237 17.23 -20.21 -4.78
CA SER A 237 18.47 -20.98 -4.64
C SER A 237 18.38 -22.32 -5.37
N ALA A 238 17.28 -23.04 -5.16
CA ALA A 238 17.04 -24.34 -5.78
C ALA A 238 15.57 -24.51 -6.17
N VAL A 239 15.35 -25.25 -7.25
CA VAL A 239 14.02 -25.64 -7.73
C VAL A 239 14.02 -27.14 -7.94
N LYS A 240 13.03 -27.84 -7.38
CA LYS A 240 12.78 -29.27 -7.52
C LYS A 240 11.31 -29.49 -7.83
N ALA A 241 10.97 -29.74 -9.09
CA ALA A 241 9.57 -29.89 -9.54
C ALA A 241 8.69 -28.74 -8.99
N ASP A 242 7.78 -29.03 -8.06
CA ASP A 242 6.84 -28.08 -7.46
C ASP A 242 7.31 -27.50 -6.11
N LEU A 243 8.55 -27.79 -5.70
CA LEU A 243 9.22 -27.23 -4.52
C LEU A 243 10.31 -26.23 -4.93
N GLY A 244 10.40 -25.12 -4.21
CA GLY A 244 11.41 -24.08 -4.41
C GLY A 244 12.04 -23.67 -3.09
N LYS A 245 13.37 -23.55 -3.05
CA LYS A 245 14.10 -22.96 -1.94
C LYS A 245 14.43 -21.51 -2.27
N ILE A 246 13.96 -20.57 -1.44
CA ILE A 246 14.12 -19.13 -1.64
C ILE A 246 14.89 -18.54 -0.46
N ILE A 247 15.95 -17.78 -0.75
CA ILE A 247 16.70 -17.00 0.22
C ILE A 247 16.12 -15.59 0.22
N LEU A 248 15.60 -15.14 1.36
CA LEU A 248 14.96 -13.84 1.49
C LEU A 248 16.00 -12.73 1.71
N THR A 249 15.69 -11.54 1.20
CA THR A 249 16.51 -10.34 1.42
C THR A 249 16.30 -9.81 2.83
N ASN A 250 15.04 -9.82 3.29
CA ASN A 250 14.63 -9.47 4.64
C ASN A 250 14.07 -10.72 5.32
N PRO A 251 14.45 -10.98 6.58
CA PRO A 251 13.90 -12.09 7.37
C PRO A 251 12.40 -11.90 7.60
N VAL A 252 11.68 -13.00 7.79
CA VAL A 252 10.23 -13.01 8.02
C VAL A 252 9.89 -13.84 9.24
N CYS A 253 8.92 -13.39 10.04
CA CYS A 253 8.35 -14.16 11.14
C CYS A 253 7.03 -14.78 10.63
N THR A 254 6.96 -16.10 10.53
CA THR A 254 5.82 -16.81 9.91
C THR A 254 5.71 -18.24 10.47
N GLU A 255 4.52 -18.82 10.43
CA GLU A 255 4.29 -20.21 10.84
C GLU A 255 4.40 -21.17 9.65
N VAL A 256 4.85 -22.41 9.90
CA VAL A 256 4.92 -23.45 8.87
C VAL A 256 3.51 -23.76 8.36
N GLY A 257 3.32 -23.66 7.04
CA GLY A 257 2.04 -23.92 6.38
C GLY A 257 1.24 -22.65 6.02
N GLU A 258 1.75 -21.47 6.39
CA GLU A 258 1.17 -20.19 5.98
C GLU A 258 1.19 -20.02 4.46
N LYS A 259 0.17 -19.34 3.92
CA LYS A 259 0.01 -19.19 2.46
C LYS A 259 0.82 -18.01 1.95
N ILE A 260 1.66 -18.31 0.97
CA ILE A 260 2.52 -17.33 0.30
C ILE A 260 1.94 -17.02 -1.06
N ALA A 261 1.88 -15.74 -1.41
CA ALA A 261 1.65 -15.31 -2.78
C ALA A 261 2.98 -14.80 -3.33
N HIS A 262 3.48 -15.40 -4.42
CA HIS A 262 4.63 -14.86 -5.11
C HIS A 262 4.16 -14.08 -6.34
N VAL A 263 4.76 -12.91 -6.54
CA VAL A 263 4.63 -12.16 -7.77
C VAL A 263 5.95 -12.34 -8.50
N CYS A 264 5.91 -13.11 -9.60
CA CYS A 264 6.97 -13.02 -10.57
C CYS A 264 6.85 -11.65 -11.22
N LEU A 265 7.64 -10.70 -10.73
CA LEU A 265 8.01 -9.55 -11.55
C LEU A 265 8.85 -10.16 -12.67
N LEU A 266 8.20 -10.39 -13.80
CA LEU A 266 8.87 -10.39 -15.08
C LEU A 266 9.51 -8.99 -15.18
N LEU A 267 10.72 -8.84 -14.64
CA LEU A 267 11.70 -7.89 -15.13
C LEU A 267 12.14 -8.37 -16.52
N MET A 268 11.17 -8.60 -17.41
CA MET A 268 11.45 -8.74 -18.83
C MET A 268 11.96 -7.39 -19.28
N GLY A 269 13.29 -7.31 -19.43
CA GLY A 269 13.96 -6.22 -20.15
C GLY A 269 14.33 -4.98 -19.34
N VAL A 270 14.36 -5.02 -18.00
CA VAL A 270 14.79 -3.83 -17.24
C VAL A 270 16.33 -3.82 -17.13
N SER A 271 16.97 -3.07 -18.03
CA SER A 271 18.42 -2.83 -18.02
C SER A 271 18.89 -2.34 -16.65
N LYS A 272 20.11 -2.72 -16.23
CA LYS A 272 20.73 -2.25 -14.97
C LYS A 272 20.73 -0.71 -14.84
N LEU A 273 20.71 0.00 -15.97
CA LEU A 273 20.56 1.45 -16.05
C LEU A 273 19.20 1.92 -15.52
N ASP A 274 18.10 1.23 -15.84
CA ASP A 274 16.73 1.62 -15.49
C ASP A 274 16.48 1.47 -13.97
N ILE A 275 17.09 0.45 -13.34
CA ILE A 275 17.05 0.27 -11.87
C ILE A 275 17.79 1.42 -11.14
N LEU A 276 18.94 1.83 -11.67
CA LEU A 276 19.70 2.96 -11.13
C LEU A 276 18.93 4.28 -11.32
N TYR A 277 18.27 4.44 -12.47
CA TYR A 277 17.53 5.66 -12.84
C TYR A 277 16.24 5.86 -12.03
N ARG A 278 15.48 4.80 -11.78
CA ARG A 278 14.27 4.84 -10.94
C ARG A 278 14.56 5.10 -9.46
N ARG A 279 15.76 4.74 -8.99
CA ARG A 279 16.24 5.14 -7.64
C ARG A 279 16.55 6.63 -7.54
N LEU A 280 16.89 7.28 -8.66
CA LEU A 280 17.27 8.69 -8.73
C LEU A 280 16.08 9.63 -8.99
N LEU A 281 15.00 9.12 -9.62
CA LEU A 281 13.79 9.88 -9.93
C LEU A 281 12.69 9.58 -8.92
N LEU A 282 12.38 10.57 -8.07
CA LEU A 282 11.01 10.71 -7.54
C LEU A 282 10.14 11.00 -8.76
N THR A 283 9.09 10.20 -9.02
CA THR A 283 7.72 10.73 -9.21
C THR A 283 6.74 9.71 -9.76
N LYS A 284 5.51 9.81 -9.23
CA LYS A 284 4.24 9.34 -9.80
C LYS A 284 3.84 10.08 -11.11
N LEU A 285 4.75 10.79 -11.80
CA LEU A 285 4.40 11.68 -12.92
C LEU A 285 4.44 11.00 -14.30
N PHE A 286 5.04 9.83 -14.45
CA PHE A 286 5.14 9.17 -15.75
C PHE A 286 4.15 8.02 -15.88
N ILE A 287 2.92 8.34 -16.31
CA ILE A 287 1.87 7.35 -16.57
C ILE A 287 1.83 6.91 -18.05
N ARG A 288 2.48 7.64 -18.98
CA ARG A 288 2.42 7.35 -20.43
C ARG A 288 3.77 7.43 -21.16
N GLY A 289 4.73 6.61 -20.74
CA GLY A 289 5.96 6.35 -21.49
C GLY A 289 7.12 7.31 -21.22
N TRP A 290 8.28 6.97 -21.77
CA TRP A 290 9.51 7.75 -21.69
C TRP A 290 9.37 8.93 -22.65
N GLY A 291 9.20 10.15 -22.13
CA GLY A 291 9.29 11.38 -22.93
C GLY A 291 10.62 11.49 -23.66
N ARG A 292 10.80 12.51 -24.51
CA ARG A 292 12.02 12.63 -25.33
C ARG A 292 13.26 12.77 -24.42
N PRO A 293 14.42 12.16 -24.74
CA PRO A 293 15.63 12.25 -23.91
C PRO A 293 16.08 13.69 -23.62
N GLU A 294 15.76 14.62 -24.52
CA GLU A 294 16.01 16.05 -24.38
C GLU A 294 15.19 16.67 -23.23
N ASP A 295 13.95 16.24 -23.06
CA ASP A 295 13.03 16.71 -22.00
C ASP A 295 13.51 16.25 -20.62
N LEU A 296 14.03 15.02 -20.55
CA LEU A 296 14.69 14.47 -19.36
C LEU A 296 15.93 15.28 -18.96
N LYS A 297 16.77 15.67 -19.92
CA LYS A 297 17.94 16.53 -19.64
C LYS A 297 17.51 17.90 -19.10
N ARG A 298 16.44 18.49 -19.64
CA ARG A 298 15.86 19.76 -19.17
C ARG A 298 15.34 19.63 -17.74
N LEU A 299 14.63 18.55 -17.42
CA LEU A 299 14.17 18.25 -16.06
C LEU A 299 15.32 18.10 -15.06
N PHE A 300 16.41 17.42 -15.42
CA PHE A 300 17.58 17.28 -14.54
C PHE A 300 18.30 18.62 -14.31
N ALA A 301 18.40 19.46 -15.35
CA ALA A 301 18.96 20.80 -15.21
C ALA A 301 18.10 21.66 -14.28
N PHE A 302 16.78 21.63 -14.45
CA PHE A 302 15.84 22.36 -13.60
C PHE A 302 15.85 21.87 -12.15
N ARG A 303 15.99 20.55 -11.92
CA ARG A 303 16.13 19.98 -10.56
C ARG A 303 17.35 20.53 -9.81
N LYS A 304 18.47 20.78 -10.49
CA LYS A 304 19.65 21.40 -9.85
C LYS A 304 19.37 22.84 -9.39
N ILE A 305 18.46 23.54 -10.07
CA ILE A 305 18.01 24.88 -9.70
C ILE A 305 17.05 24.79 -8.51
N ILE A 306 16.06 23.87 -8.56
CA ILE A 306 15.10 23.66 -7.46
C ILE A 306 15.76 23.19 -6.16
N GLY A 307 16.82 22.37 -6.27
CA GLY A 307 17.55 21.87 -5.10
C GLY A 307 18.23 22.96 -4.26
N ASN A 308 18.40 24.17 -4.81
CA ASN A 308 18.93 25.31 -4.08
C ASN A 308 17.77 26.19 -3.57
N ARG A 309 17.55 26.18 -2.26
CA ARG A 309 16.42 26.84 -1.59
C ARG A 309 16.35 28.35 -1.82
N GLU A 310 17.50 29.04 -1.84
CA GLU A 310 17.57 30.49 -2.08
C GLU A 310 17.19 30.85 -3.53
N ARG A 311 17.66 30.05 -4.50
CA ARG A 311 17.29 30.26 -5.90
C ARG A 311 15.83 29.94 -6.15
N CYS A 312 15.31 28.90 -5.50
CA CYS A 312 13.92 28.46 -5.62
C CYS A 312 12.92 29.54 -5.23
N GLN A 313 13.21 30.30 -4.16
CA GLN A 313 12.36 31.37 -3.67
C GLN A 313 12.25 32.54 -4.67
N ASN A 314 13.27 32.76 -5.50
CA ASN A 314 13.30 33.82 -6.51
C ASN A 314 12.78 33.37 -7.89
N LEU A 315 12.35 32.11 -8.04
CA LEU A 315 11.80 31.61 -9.31
C LEU A 315 10.37 32.06 -9.56
N VAL A 316 9.66 32.53 -8.54
CA VAL A 316 8.29 33.03 -8.69
C VAL A 316 8.28 34.42 -8.09
N SER A 317 7.82 35.41 -8.86
CA SER A 317 7.65 36.77 -8.35
C SER A 317 6.64 36.76 -7.20
N SER A 318 6.83 37.63 -6.20
CA SER A 318 5.81 37.88 -5.17
C SER A 318 4.48 38.32 -5.78
N ASP A 319 4.55 38.96 -6.95
CA ASP A 319 3.40 39.56 -7.64
C ASP A 319 2.92 38.68 -8.80
N TYR A 320 3.03 37.35 -8.64
CA TYR A 320 2.63 36.42 -9.70
C TYR A 320 1.12 36.53 -9.98
N PRO A 321 0.69 36.65 -11.25
CA PRO A 321 -0.71 36.91 -11.58
C PRO A 321 -1.59 35.72 -11.19
N ILE A 322 -2.58 35.99 -10.34
CA ILE A 322 -3.66 35.07 -9.99
C ILE A 322 -4.96 35.67 -10.52
N TYR A 323 -5.73 34.87 -11.24
CA TYR A 323 -7.04 35.25 -11.77
C TYR A 323 -8.11 34.66 -10.86
N ILE A 324 -9.00 35.50 -10.34
CA ILE A 324 -10.12 35.06 -9.50
C ILE A 324 -11.30 34.77 -10.43
N ASP A 325 -11.77 33.54 -10.41
CA ASP A 325 -12.90 33.10 -11.24
C ASP A 325 -14.23 33.25 -10.51
N LYS A 326 -14.23 33.02 -9.20
CA LYS A 326 -15.45 33.00 -8.39
C LYS A 326 -15.17 33.42 -6.95
N ILE A 327 -16.11 34.17 -6.39
CA ILE A 327 -16.11 34.61 -4.99
C ILE A 327 -17.39 34.08 -4.35
N GLU A 328 -17.27 33.27 -3.30
CA GLU A 328 -18.39 32.83 -2.48
C GLU A 328 -18.33 33.50 -1.11
N GLU A 329 -19.39 34.22 -0.73
CA GLU A 329 -19.51 34.81 0.60
C GLU A 329 -20.20 33.81 1.54
N GLN A 330 -19.51 33.45 2.63
CA GLN A 330 -20.09 32.71 3.76
C GLN A 330 -20.23 33.63 4.98
N SER A 331 -20.86 33.14 6.05
CA SER A 331 -21.16 33.92 7.26
C SER A 331 -19.94 34.49 7.99
N ASP A 332 -18.78 33.86 7.78
CA ASP A 332 -17.56 33.99 8.58
C ASP A 332 -16.29 34.08 7.72
N CYS A 333 -16.37 33.83 6.41
CA CYS A 333 -15.25 33.96 5.48
C CYS A 333 -15.69 34.25 4.04
N LYS A 334 -14.75 34.69 3.21
CA LYS A 334 -14.90 34.76 1.76
C LYS A 334 -14.02 33.72 1.10
N ILE A 335 -14.62 32.81 0.33
CA ILE A 335 -13.88 31.82 -0.45
C ILE A 335 -13.61 32.39 -1.84
N LEU A 336 -12.34 32.46 -2.20
CA LEU A 336 -11.85 32.91 -3.50
C LEU A 336 -11.37 31.70 -4.29
N ASP A 337 -12.11 31.31 -5.31
CA ASP A 337 -11.67 30.34 -6.30
C ASP A 337 -11.04 31.07 -7.48
N GLY A 338 -9.81 30.68 -7.81
CA GLY A 338 -9.07 31.25 -8.92
C GLY A 338 -8.16 30.25 -9.60
N HIS A 339 -7.47 30.73 -10.62
CA HIS A 339 -6.44 29.97 -11.30
C HIS A 339 -5.23 30.84 -11.60
N PHE A 340 -4.10 30.17 -11.76
CA PHE A 340 -2.86 30.78 -12.22
C PHE A 340 -2.17 29.84 -13.21
N VAL A 341 -1.37 30.43 -14.09
CA VAL A 341 -0.50 29.64 -14.97
C VAL A 341 0.60 29.04 -14.10
N SER A 342 0.85 27.74 -14.21
CA SER A 342 1.91 27.11 -13.42
C SER A 342 3.27 27.72 -13.77
N PRO A 343 4.06 28.21 -12.79
CA PRO A 343 5.39 28.75 -13.05
C PRO A 343 6.32 27.75 -13.76
N MET A 344 6.07 26.44 -13.58
CA MET A 344 6.79 25.40 -14.30
C MET A 344 6.59 25.45 -15.82
N ALA A 345 5.46 25.97 -16.30
CA ALA A 345 5.21 26.16 -17.73
C ALA A 345 6.19 27.17 -18.35
N HIS A 346 6.64 28.17 -17.57
CA HIS A 346 7.62 29.15 -18.03
C HIS A 346 9.05 28.60 -18.04
N TYR A 347 9.43 27.84 -17.01
CA TYR A 347 10.80 27.34 -16.88
C TYR A 347 11.07 26.06 -17.67
N VAL A 348 10.02 25.26 -17.91
CA VAL A 348 10.13 23.97 -18.58
C VAL A 348 8.94 23.75 -19.54
N PRO A 349 8.90 24.49 -20.67
CA PRO A 349 7.79 24.43 -21.61
C PRO A 349 7.66 23.02 -22.23
N ASP A 350 6.42 22.67 -22.60
CA ASP A 350 6.04 21.43 -23.31
C ASP A 350 6.28 20.10 -22.57
N ILE A 351 6.70 20.16 -21.29
CA ILE A 351 6.86 18.95 -20.44
C ILE A 351 5.59 18.62 -19.65
N MET A 352 4.84 19.63 -19.24
CA MET A 352 3.61 19.40 -18.50
C MET A 352 2.46 19.01 -19.44
N PRO A 353 1.56 18.11 -18.99
CA PRO A 353 0.28 17.91 -19.67
C PRO A 353 -0.44 19.24 -19.85
N ILE A 354 -1.16 19.41 -20.95
CA ILE A 354 -1.88 20.67 -21.27
C ILE A 354 -2.85 21.02 -20.14
N GLU A 355 -3.44 20.00 -19.52
CA GLU A 355 -4.37 20.10 -18.40
C GLU A 355 -3.70 20.59 -17.10
N SER A 356 -2.38 20.51 -16.99
CA SER A 356 -1.59 20.90 -15.82
C SER A 356 -0.89 22.27 -15.97
N VAL A 357 -1.08 22.93 -17.11
CA VAL A 357 -0.54 24.28 -17.38
C VAL A 357 -1.27 25.33 -16.54
N ILE A 358 -2.56 25.12 -16.28
CA ILE A 358 -3.40 25.97 -15.43
C ILE A 358 -3.64 25.25 -14.11
N ALA A 359 -3.23 25.87 -13.01
CA ALA A 359 -3.44 25.36 -11.66
C ALA A 359 -4.58 26.15 -10.99
N SER A 360 -5.54 25.44 -10.43
CA SER A 360 -6.62 26.04 -9.62
C SER A 360 -6.16 26.23 -8.18
N ILE A 361 -6.56 27.35 -7.58
CA ILE A 361 -6.32 27.69 -6.18
C ILE A 361 -7.64 28.09 -5.54
N THR A 362 -7.86 27.62 -4.32
CA THR A 362 -8.96 28.04 -3.46
C THR A 362 -8.33 28.62 -2.21
N GLY A 363 -8.64 29.88 -1.90
CA GLY A 363 -8.16 30.59 -0.72
C GLY A 363 -9.32 31.06 0.13
N ASP A 364 -9.18 30.95 1.44
CA ASP A 364 -10.15 31.47 2.41
C ASP A 364 -9.60 32.78 2.98
N ASP A 365 -10.37 33.86 2.86
CA ASP A 365 -10.09 35.15 3.50
C ASP A 365 -10.95 35.23 4.78
N GLU A 366 -10.32 35.02 5.93
CA GLU A 366 -10.93 35.17 7.26
C GLU A 366 -10.95 36.66 7.63
N HIS A 367 -12.09 37.16 8.12
CA HIS A 367 -12.28 38.57 8.48
C HIS A 367 -11.57 39.02 9.77
#